data_AF-A0A0B6YHQ5-F1
#
_entry.id   AF-A0A0B6YHQ5-F1
#
_cell.length_a   1.000
_cell.length_b   1.000
_cell.length_c   1.000
_cell.angle_alpha   90.00
_cell.angle_beta   90.00
_cell.angle_gamma   90.00
#
_symmetry.space_group_name_H-M   'P 1'
#
loop_
_entity.id
_entity.type
_entity.pdbx_description
1 polymer ?
#
loop_
_entity_poly.entity_id
_entity_poly.type
_entity_poly.pdbx_seq_one_letter_code
_entity_poly.pdbx_strand_id
1 'polypeptide(L)' 'SNFGNVQSVTFTWTQNASVLDPFHWNIFGLRHPKLYLDEIDVYRDEAGVDVHLCAQSHSVETGTSLTISTRC' A
#
# COMPACT_ATOMS: atom_id res chain seq x y z
N SER A 1 -14.98 8.67 12.53
CA SER A 1 -13.99 9.77 12.46
C SER A 1 -14.11 10.40 11.09
N ASN A 2 -14.28 11.72 11.01
CA ASN A 2 -14.60 12.39 9.74
C ASN A 2 -13.31 12.89 9.07
N PHE A 3 -12.89 12.23 7.99
CA PHE A 3 -11.70 12.60 7.18
C PHE A 3 -12.06 13.52 6.00
N GLY A 4 -13.30 14.01 5.93
CA GLY A 4 -13.81 14.78 4.81
C GLY A 4 -13.91 13.98 3.51
N ASN A 5 -13.66 14.64 2.37
CA ASN A 5 -13.61 13.99 1.07
C ASN A 5 -12.22 13.42 0.81
N VAL A 6 -12.13 12.10 0.63
CA VAL A 6 -10.88 11.41 0.31
C VAL A 6 -10.42 11.84 -1.08
N GLN A 7 -9.26 12.49 -1.12
CA GLN A 7 -8.58 12.93 -2.34
C GLN A 7 -7.42 12.01 -2.71
N SER A 8 -6.76 11.44 -1.70
CA SER A 8 -5.65 10.51 -1.88
C SER A 8 -5.50 9.57 -0.69
N VAL A 9 -4.84 8.44 -0.93
CA VAL A 9 -4.45 7.46 0.07
C VAL A 9 -2.94 7.24 -0.04
N THR A 10 -2.26 7.27 1.10
CA THR A 10 -0.85 6.90 1.18
C THR A 10 -0.75 5.46 1.66
N PHE A 11 -0.22 4.58 0.82
CA PHE A 11 0.07 3.20 1.15
C PHE A 11 1.56 3.04 1.50
N THR A 12 1.83 2.41 2.64
CA THR A 12 3.15 1.99 3.06
C THR A 12 3.04 0.58 3.58
N TRP A 13 4.03 -0.25 3.27
CA TRP A 13 4.11 -1.56 3.88
C TRP A 13 5.51 -1.82 4.42
N THR A 14 5.55 -2.60 5.49
CA THR A 14 6.79 -3.00 6.13
C THR A 14 6.78 -4.50 6.29
N GLN A 15 7.87 -5.13 5.89
CA GLN A 15 8.09 -6.53 6.20
C GLN A 15 8.51 -6.64 7.67
N ASN A 16 7.71 -7.32 8.51
CA ASN A 16 8.17 -7.74 9.82
C ASN A 16 8.94 -9.06 9.69
N ALA A 17 10.27 -8.98 9.77
CA ALA A 17 11.19 -10.06 9.44
C ALA A 17 11.43 -11.06 10.59
N SER A 18 10.44 -11.35 11.44
CA SER A 18 10.62 -12.27 12.57
C SER A 18 9.97 -13.63 12.37
N VAL A 19 10.52 -14.48 11.48
CA VAL A 19 10.50 -15.97 11.62
C VAL A 19 11.67 -16.61 10.82
N LEU A 20 12.93 -16.44 11.25
CA LEU A 20 14.14 -17.14 10.75
C LEU A 20 14.94 -16.43 9.62
N ASP A 21 15.63 -15.36 10.04
CA ASP A 21 16.86 -14.82 9.44
C ASP A 21 16.84 -14.30 7.98
N PRO A 22 16.75 -12.96 7.79
CA PRO A 22 16.99 -12.29 6.51
C PRO A 22 18.28 -12.70 5.80
N PHE A 23 19.35 -13.03 6.53
CA PHE A 23 20.59 -13.48 5.90
C PHE A 23 20.45 -14.84 5.23
N HIS A 24 19.46 -15.66 5.58
CA HIS A 24 19.24 -16.97 4.95
C HIS A 24 18.48 -16.90 3.62
N TRP A 25 17.64 -15.89 3.41
CA TRP A 25 16.87 -15.72 2.15
C TRP A 25 17.26 -14.46 1.36
N ASN A 26 18.07 -13.57 1.96
CA ASN A 26 18.55 -12.32 1.39
C ASN A 26 20.02 -12.04 1.75
N ILE A 27 20.90 -13.02 1.47
CA ILE A 27 22.34 -13.05 1.83
C ILE A 27 23.11 -11.77 1.48
N PHE A 28 22.72 -11.08 0.41
CA PHE A 28 23.37 -9.84 -0.05
C PHE A 28 22.52 -8.58 0.14
N GLY A 29 21.37 -8.68 0.81
CA GLY A 29 20.41 -7.57 0.91
C GLY A 29 19.68 -7.25 -0.39
N LEU A 30 19.94 -7.96 -1.50
CA LEU A 30 19.47 -7.63 -2.85
C LEU A 30 17.99 -7.95 -3.13
N ARG A 31 17.33 -8.72 -2.26
CA ARG A 31 15.91 -9.04 -2.40
C ARG A 31 15.09 -8.02 -1.61
N HIS A 32 14.64 -7.02 -2.34
CA HIS A 32 13.69 -6.02 -1.88
C HIS A 32 12.29 -6.43 -2.34
N PRO A 33 11.50 -7.12 -1.49
CA PRO A 33 10.15 -7.50 -1.89
C PRO A 33 9.33 -6.26 -2.27
N LYS A 34 8.41 -6.45 -3.20
CA LYS A 34 7.50 -5.41 -3.68
C LYS A 34 6.06 -5.93 -3.62
N LEU A 35 5.14 -5.08 -3.20
CA LEU A 35 3.71 -5.31 -3.32
C LEU A 35 3.19 -4.52 -4.51
N TYR A 36 2.44 -5.19 -5.38
CA TYR A 36 1.74 -4.57 -6.49
C TYR A 36 0.32 -4.26 -6.04
N LEU A 37 -0.09 -3.01 -6.23
CA LEU A 37 -1.46 -2.57 -5.95
C LEU A 37 -2.19 -2.38 -7.27
N ASP A 38 -3.43 -2.84 -7.31
CA ASP A 38 -4.32 -2.62 -8.45
C ASP A 38 -5.33 -1.52 -8.10
N GLU A 39 -6.01 -1.70 -6.97
CA GLU A 39 -7.13 -0.86 -6.54
C GLU A 39 -7.12 -0.65 -5.02
N ILE A 40 -7.67 0.49 -4.58
CA ILE A 40 -7.97 0.78 -3.17
C ILE A 40 -9.41 1.26 -3.05
N ASP A 41 -10.20 0.51 -2.30
CA ASP A 41 -11.56 0.86 -1.90
C ASP A 41 -11.58 1.53 -0.53
N VAL A 42 -12.17 2.72 -0.46
CA VAL A 42 -12.39 3.43 0.80
C VAL A 42 -13.88 3.56 1.05
N TYR A 43 -14.38 2.68 1.91
CA TYR A 43 -15.78 2.66 2.33
C TYR A 43 -16.05 3.64 3.48
N ARG A 44 -17.13 4.42 3.35
CA ARG A 44 -17.61 5.34 4.40
C ARG A 44 -19.02 4.97 4.83
N ASP A 45 -19.14 4.29 5.98
CA ASP A 45 -20.40 3.86 6.59
C ASP A 45 -21.43 5.00 6.70
N GLU A 46 -20.97 6.19 7.11
CA GLU A 46 -21.83 7.35 7.40
C GLU A 46 -22.48 7.95 6.14
N ALA A 47 -21.88 7.76 4.97
CA ALA A 47 -22.30 8.37 3.72
C ALA A 47 -22.79 7.36 2.67
N GLY A 48 -22.52 6.07 2.86
CA GLY A 48 -22.74 5.05 1.82
C GLY A 48 -21.95 5.34 0.55
N VAL A 49 -20.86 6.10 0.65
CA VAL A 49 -20.03 6.51 -0.49
C VAL A 49 -18.71 5.75 -0.45
N ASP A 50 -18.49 4.93 -1.48
CA ASP A 50 -17.20 4.36 -1.82
C ASP A 50 -16.35 5.38 -2.59
N VAL A 51 -15.08 5.49 -2.22
CA VAL A 51 -14.07 6.11 -3.06
C VAL A 51 -13.16 5.01 -3.58
N HIS A 52 -13.19 4.81 -4.89
CA HIS A 52 -12.39 3.83 -5.59
C HIS A 52 -11.18 4.51 -6.20
N LEU A 53 -9.97 4.04 -5.87
CA LEU A 53 -8.72 4.60 -6.35
C LEU A 53 -7.94 3.54 -7.14
N CYS A 54 -7.50 3.93 -8.33
CA CYS A 54 -6.74 3.08 -9.24
C CYS A 54 -5.23 3.25 -8.99
N ALA A 55 -4.55 2.12 -8.77
CA ALA A 55 -3.11 2.01 -8.55
C ALA A 55 -2.42 1.10 -9.59
N GLN A 56 -3.11 0.73 -10.67
CA GLN A 56 -2.60 -0.11 -11.76
C GLN A 56 -1.15 0.22 -12.13
N SER A 57 -0.32 -0.82 -12.16
CA SER A 57 1.13 -0.76 -12.47
C SER A 57 2.02 -0.12 -11.40
N HIS A 58 1.49 0.24 -10.22
CA HIS A 58 2.32 0.69 -9.11
C HIS A 58 2.78 -0.47 -8.22
N SER A 59 4.07 -0.43 -7.86
CA SER A 59 4.66 -1.34 -6.90
C SER A 59 5.29 -0.55 -5.76
N VAL A 60 5.15 -1.03 -4.53
CA VAL A 60 5.73 -0.40 -3.35
C VAL A 60 6.76 -1.33 -2.75
N GLU A 61 7.97 -0.83 -2.57
CA GLU A 61 9.04 -1.54 -1.89
C GLU A 61 8.91 -1.39 -0.37
N THR A 62 9.39 -2.37 0.40
CA THR A 62 9.36 -2.31 1.87
C THR A 62 9.98 -1.01 2.39
N GLY A 63 9.27 -0.32 3.29
CA GLY A 63 9.74 0.94 3.88
C GLY A 63 9.60 2.18 2.96
N THR A 64 9.05 2.01 1.75
CA THR A 64 8.68 3.13 0.88
C THR A 64 7.17 3.39 0.94
N SER A 65 6.79 4.60 0.53
CA SER A 65 5.39 5.02 0.49
C SER A 65 4.98 5.36 -0.93
N LEU A 66 3.74 5.03 -1.26
CA LEU A 66 3.08 5.39 -2.51
C LEU A 66 1.82 6.18 -2.19
N THR A 67 1.69 7.35 -2.79
CA THR A 67 0.45 8.14 -2.72
C THR A 67 -0.36 7.89 -3.98
N ILE A 68 -1.60 7.45 -3.79
CA ILE A 68 -2.55 7.19 -4.86
C ILE A 68 -3.66 8.23 -4.74
N SER A 69 -3.89 8.99 -5.81
CA SER A 69 -4.92 10.03 -5.88
C SER A 69 -5.84 9.88 -7.10
N THR A 70 -5.52 8.95 -7.99
CA THR A 70 -6.29 8.71 -9.21
C THR A 70 -7.53 7.91 -8.88
N ARG A 71 -8.70 8.48 -9.15
CA ARG A 71 -9.97 7.76 -9.07
C ARG A 71 -10.19 6.91 -10.32
N CYS A 72 -10.79 5.76 -10.10
CA CYS A 72 -11.62 5.15 -11.13
C CYS A 72 -13.08 5.63 -10.90
#